data_AF-A0A7R8ZW73-F1
#
_entry.id   AF-A0A7R8ZW73-F1
#
_cell.length_a   1.000
_cell.length_b   1.000
_cell.length_c   1.000
_cell.angle_alpha   90.00
_cell.angle_beta   90.00
_cell.angle_gamma   90.00
#
_symmetry.space_group_name_H-M   'P 1'
#
loop_
_entity.id
_entity.type
_entity.pdbx_description
1 polymer ?
#
loop_
_entity_poly.entity_id
_entity_poly.type
_entity_poly.pdbx_seq_one_letter_code
_entity_poly.pdbx_strand_id
1 'polypeptide(L)'
;DKLGILPHHFSSQEGHVKVTVTLLDHGAPVNARTHCQITPLHLAAENGHYEAASVLLDRGANVNASGEDKYTPLHLSSREGHEKVTLLLLNRGACIEAKLYNQRTPLHLAAQNGQETTARLLMDRGASIDARDNQGRTPLHITLFLGHKNVALTLLDRGAQVDARDDKQQTPLHLAVHFGRQEVALLLIDCGASVEALDYLKTTPVQLASDKGHKKLAVLLAERASARDAKRSGSTQRSPQTVDKLHDGNGSADVKEIQKAAQPPTTQQWNQDGAFVQVDCDATVKYLLDYMKKRKP
;
A
#
# COMPACT_ATOMS: atom_id res chain seq x y z
N ASP A 1 -2.79 32.55 -5.12
CA ASP A 1 -2.82 33.07 -3.73
C ASP A 1 -1.40 32.94 -3.12
N LYS A 2 -1.22 33.12 -1.81
CA LYS A 2 0.09 32.99 -1.12
C LYS A 2 0.74 31.60 -1.23
N LEU A 3 0.03 30.60 -1.76
CA LEU A 3 0.50 29.22 -1.92
C LEU A 3 0.69 28.84 -3.39
N GLY A 4 0.55 29.81 -4.32
CA GLY A 4 0.62 29.56 -5.76
C GLY A 4 -0.59 28.78 -6.30
N ILE A 5 -1.68 28.67 -5.53
CA ILE A 5 -2.88 27.96 -5.95
C ILE A 5 -3.66 28.86 -6.92
N LEU A 6 -3.98 28.29 -8.09
CA LEU A 6 -4.77 28.90 -9.15
C LEU A 6 -6.17 28.26 -9.23
N PRO A 7 -7.19 28.94 -9.78
CA PRO A 7 -8.56 28.42 -9.81
C PRO A 7 -8.71 27.02 -10.41
N HIS A 8 -7.89 26.68 -11.41
CA HIS A 8 -7.96 25.38 -12.08
C HIS A 8 -7.35 24.24 -11.24
N HIS A 9 -6.61 24.54 -10.17
CA HIS A 9 -6.24 23.54 -9.15
C HIS A 9 -7.48 23.11 -8.37
N PHE A 10 -8.30 24.06 -7.90
CA PHE A 10 -9.54 23.76 -7.20
C PHE A 10 -10.54 23.03 -8.11
N SER A 11 -10.70 23.48 -9.36
CA SER A 11 -11.61 22.80 -10.29
C SER A 11 -11.16 21.37 -10.60
N SER A 12 -9.85 21.10 -10.60
CA SER A 12 -9.31 19.74 -10.79
C SER A 12 -9.46 18.88 -9.53
N GLN A 13 -9.27 19.47 -8.33
CA GLN A 13 -9.46 18.78 -7.05
C GLN A 13 -10.91 18.38 -6.82
N GLU A 14 -11.88 19.20 -7.22
CA GLU A 14 -13.32 18.93 -7.03
C GLU A 14 -13.97 18.28 -8.27
N GLY A 15 -13.18 17.96 -9.30
CA GLY A 15 -13.66 17.31 -10.53
C GLY A 15 -14.60 18.16 -11.37
N HIS A 16 -14.56 19.49 -11.25
CA HIS A 16 -15.38 20.43 -12.02
C HIS A 16 -14.84 20.57 -13.45
N VAL A 17 -15.14 19.57 -14.29
CA VAL A 17 -14.60 19.45 -15.66
C VAL A 17 -14.90 20.69 -16.50
N LYS A 18 -16.15 21.18 -16.51
CA LYS A 18 -16.54 22.36 -17.29
C LYS A 18 -15.74 23.59 -16.91
N VAL A 19 -15.56 23.82 -15.61
CA VAL A 19 -14.76 24.94 -15.09
C VAL A 19 -13.29 24.79 -15.49
N THR A 20 -12.76 23.56 -15.37
CA THR A 20 -11.39 23.24 -15.77
C THR A 20 -11.16 23.54 -17.26
N VAL A 21 -12.05 23.07 -18.15
CA VAL A 21 -12.01 23.34 -19.59
C VAL A 21 -12.06 24.85 -19.85
N THR A 22 -13.03 25.56 -19.28
CA THR A 22 -13.16 27.01 -19.48
C THR A 22 -11.89 27.75 -19.05
N LEU A 23 -11.30 27.41 -17.90
CA LEU A 23 -10.08 28.04 -17.43
C LEU A 23 -8.89 27.79 -18.37
N LEU A 24 -8.73 26.56 -18.86
CA LEU A 24 -7.67 26.21 -19.82
C LEU A 24 -7.88 26.91 -21.17
N ASP A 25 -9.11 27.01 -21.66
CA ASP A 25 -9.45 27.72 -22.90
C ASP A 25 -9.14 29.23 -22.81
N HIS A 26 -9.22 29.80 -21.61
CA HIS A 26 -8.84 31.20 -21.34
C HIS A 26 -7.36 31.36 -20.95
N GLY A 27 -6.51 30.39 -21.29
CA GLY A 27 -5.07 30.49 -21.15
C GLY A 27 -4.52 30.16 -19.76
N ALA A 28 -5.28 29.49 -18.90
CA ALA A 28 -4.72 28.97 -17.64
C ALA A 28 -3.61 27.96 -17.94
N PRO A 29 -2.43 28.06 -17.29
CA PRO A 29 -1.32 27.17 -17.57
C PRO A 29 -1.63 25.75 -17.07
N VAL A 30 -1.75 24.78 -17.98
CA VAL A 30 -2.10 23.37 -17.66
C VAL A 30 -1.14 22.71 -16.66
N ASN A 31 0.13 23.11 -16.69
CA ASN A 31 1.21 22.61 -15.83
C ASN A 31 1.55 23.58 -14.69
N ALA A 32 0.60 24.44 -14.29
CA ALA A 32 0.80 25.32 -13.15
C ALA A 32 1.20 24.51 -11.91
N ARG A 33 2.02 25.13 -11.06
CA ARG A 33 2.52 24.53 -9.83
C ARG A 33 2.19 25.43 -8.65
N THR A 34 1.69 24.82 -7.58
CA THR A 34 1.68 25.45 -6.26
C THR A 34 3.11 25.57 -5.72
N HIS A 35 3.29 26.22 -4.57
CA HIS A 35 4.60 26.33 -3.93
C HIS A 35 5.21 24.96 -3.57
N CYS A 36 4.39 23.96 -3.26
CA CYS A 36 4.82 22.57 -3.04
C CYS A 36 4.87 21.74 -4.34
N GLN A 37 4.99 22.40 -5.50
CA GLN A 37 5.15 21.76 -6.80
C GLN A 37 3.96 20.89 -7.24
N ILE A 38 2.79 21.02 -6.60
CA ILE A 38 1.58 20.28 -6.94
C ILE A 38 0.96 20.88 -8.20
N THR A 39 0.62 20.03 -9.16
CA THR A 39 -0.07 20.43 -10.40
C THR A 39 -1.56 20.08 -10.34
N PRO A 40 -2.40 20.64 -11.22
CA PRO A 40 -3.81 20.25 -11.32
C PRO A 40 -3.99 18.75 -11.56
N LEU A 41 -3.08 18.12 -12.32
CA LEU A 41 -3.12 16.68 -12.59
C LEU A 41 -2.84 15.84 -11.33
N HIS A 42 -1.99 16.30 -10.41
CA HIS A 42 -1.82 15.63 -9.12
C HIS A 42 -3.14 15.59 -8.34
N LEU A 43 -3.83 16.74 -8.27
CA LEU A 43 -5.08 16.87 -7.52
C LEU A 43 -6.22 16.04 -8.14
N ALA A 44 -6.35 16.06 -9.47
CA ALA A 44 -7.32 15.21 -10.16
C ALA A 44 -7.01 13.72 -9.93
N ALA A 45 -5.73 13.35 -9.93
CA ALA A 45 -5.33 11.97 -9.77
C ALA A 45 -5.53 11.44 -8.35
N GLU A 46 -5.27 12.26 -7.34
CA GLU A 46 -5.46 11.95 -5.94
C GLU A 46 -6.92 11.88 -5.52
N ASN A 47 -7.82 12.66 -6.14
CA ASN A 47 -9.25 12.64 -5.82
C ASN A 47 -10.07 11.77 -6.78
N GLY A 48 -9.41 11.06 -7.71
CA GLY A 48 -10.06 10.07 -8.57
C GLY A 48 -10.89 10.68 -9.70
N HIS A 49 -10.67 11.95 -10.05
CA HIS A 49 -11.43 12.66 -11.07
C HIS A 49 -10.93 12.33 -12.48
N TYR A 50 -11.37 11.19 -12.99
CA TYR A 50 -11.01 10.66 -14.30
C TYR A 50 -11.18 11.67 -15.45
N GLU A 51 -12.35 12.30 -15.56
CA GLU A 51 -12.64 13.23 -16.66
C GLU A 51 -11.77 14.48 -16.59
N ALA A 52 -11.53 15.00 -15.38
CA ALA A 52 -10.63 16.15 -15.19
C ALA A 52 -9.19 15.77 -15.54
N ALA A 53 -8.71 14.61 -15.09
CA ALA A 53 -7.38 14.10 -15.44
C ALA A 53 -7.24 13.88 -16.96
N SER A 54 -8.26 13.35 -17.63
CA SER A 54 -8.27 13.15 -19.08
C SER A 54 -8.14 14.48 -19.82
N VAL A 55 -8.97 15.46 -19.48
CA VAL A 55 -8.91 16.81 -20.08
C VAL A 55 -7.54 17.44 -19.87
N LEU A 56 -6.98 17.38 -18.66
CA LEU A 56 -5.66 17.93 -18.38
C LEU A 56 -4.58 17.28 -19.25
N LEU A 57 -4.59 15.96 -19.40
CA LEU A 57 -3.65 15.22 -20.25
C LEU A 57 -3.84 15.55 -21.73
N ASP A 58 -5.08 15.68 -22.20
CA ASP A 58 -5.40 16.10 -23.58
C ASP A 58 -4.91 17.52 -23.89
N ARG A 59 -4.84 18.38 -22.86
CA ARG A 59 -4.32 19.75 -22.94
C ARG A 59 -2.82 19.85 -22.66
N GLY A 60 -2.09 18.73 -22.63
CA GLY A 60 -0.63 18.72 -22.51
C GLY A 60 -0.11 18.78 -21.07
N ALA A 61 -0.90 18.34 -20.08
CA ALA A 61 -0.37 18.12 -18.74
C ALA A 61 0.77 17.09 -18.77
N ASN A 62 1.86 17.38 -18.06
CA ASN A 62 2.96 16.44 -17.90
C ASN A 62 2.52 15.29 -16.98
N VAL A 63 2.30 14.11 -17.56
CA VAL A 63 1.90 12.89 -16.85
C VAL A 63 2.91 12.49 -15.74
N ASN A 64 4.18 12.83 -15.93
CA ASN A 64 5.28 12.55 -15.01
C ASN A 64 5.71 13.80 -14.23
N ALA A 65 4.83 14.78 -14.08
CA ALA A 65 5.10 15.93 -13.22
C ALA A 65 5.49 15.45 -11.82
N SER A 66 6.61 15.97 -11.32
CA SER A 66 7.11 15.70 -9.98
C SER A 66 6.69 16.84 -9.05
N GLY A 67 5.95 16.52 -8.01
CA GLY A 67 5.67 17.37 -6.87
C GLY A 67 6.78 17.33 -5.81
N GLU A 68 6.45 17.81 -4.61
CA GLU A 68 7.27 17.62 -3.40
C GLU A 68 7.51 16.12 -3.16
N ASP A 69 8.65 15.78 -2.59
CA ASP A 69 9.13 14.40 -2.38
C ASP A 69 9.16 13.47 -3.60
N LYS A 70 9.11 14.07 -4.80
CA LYS A 70 9.01 13.38 -6.09
C LYS A 70 7.72 12.60 -6.30
N TYR A 71 6.65 12.98 -5.59
CA TYR A 71 5.33 12.44 -5.90
C TYR A 71 4.95 12.74 -7.34
N THR A 72 4.37 11.75 -8.01
CA THR A 72 3.80 11.91 -9.35
C THR A 72 2.29 11.66 -9.27
N PRO A 73 1.49 12.06 -10.28
CA PRO A 73 0.08 11.71 -10.33
C PRO A 73 -0.18 10.20 -10.20
N LEU A 74 0.73 9.37 -10.73
CA LEU A 74 0.63 7.91 -10.62
C LEU A 74 0.79 7.43 -9.18
N HIS A 75 1.72 7.99 -8.41
CA HIS A 75 1.86 7.69 -6.98
C HIS A 75 0.58 7.99 -6.21
N LEU A 76 -0.01 9.18 -6.43
CA LEU A 76 -1.20 9.62 -5.71
C LEU A 76 -2.43 8.76 -6.03
N SER A 77 -2.72 8.54 -7.32
CA SER A 77 -3.83 7.65 -7.72
C SER A 77 -3.64 6.20 -7.21
N SER A 78 -2.39 5.73 -7.13
CA SER A 78 -2.08 4.40 -6.59
C SER A 78 -2.28 4.29 -5.08
N ARG A 79 -1.91 5.35 -4.35
CA ARG A 79 -2.12 5.44 -2.89
C ARG A 79 -3.61 5.41 -2.53
N GLU A 80 -4.42 6.17 -3.27
CA GLU A 80 -5.86 6.32 -3.02
C GLU A 80 -6.73 5.24 -3.70
N GLY A 81 -6.13 4.34 -4.51
CA GLY A 81 -6.85 3.23 -5.13
C GLY A 81 -7.72 3.62 -6.32
N HIS A 82 -7.40 4.73 -7.00
CA HIS A 82 -8.18 5.24 -8.12
C HIS A 82 -7.84 4.53 -9.44
N GLU A 83 -8.23 3.27 -9.56
CA GLU A 83 -7.90 2.37 -10.67
C GLU A 83 -8.10 2.99 -12.07
N LYS A 84 -9.24 3.65 -12.33
CA LYS A 84 -9.52 4.29 -13.63
C LYS A 84 -8.52 5.40 -13.98
N VAL A 85 -8.14 6.20 -12.98
CA VAL A 85 -7.14 7.26 -13.14
C VAL A 85 -5.75 6.65 -13.31
N THR A 86 -5.39 5.66 -12.49
CA THR A 86 -4.11 4.95 -12.61
C THR A 86 -3.95 4.35 -14.02
N LEU A 87 -5.00 3.70 -14.52
CA LEU A 87 -5.07 3.15 -15.87
C LEU A 87 -4.88 4.23 -16.94
N LEU A 88 -5.58 5.36 -16.82
CA LEU A 88 -5.44 6.49 -17.71
C LEU A 88 -4.00 7.01 -17.74
N LEU A 89 -3.40 7.24 -16.57
CA LEU A 89 -2.03 7.74 -16.45
C LEU A 89 -1.02 6.79 -17.11
N LEU A 90 -1.13 5.48 -16.86
CA LEU A 90 -0.28 4.47 -17.49
C LEU A 90 -0.44 4.47 -19.02
N ASN A 91 -1.67 4.55 -19.52
CA ASN A 91 -1.94 4.64 -20.96
C ASN A 91 -1.38 5.93 -21.60
N ARG A 92 -1.18 7.00 -20.81
CA ARG A 92 -0.58 8.27 -21.25
C ARG A 92 0.92 8.36 -20.97
N GLY A 93 1.58 7.23 -20.67
CA GLY A 93 3.04 7.17 -20.53
C GLY A 93 3.57 7.57 -19.15
N ALA A 94 2.75 7.44 -18.09
CA ALA A 94 3.26 7.53 -16.73
C ALA A 94 4.36 6.48 -16.49
N CYS A 95 5.46 6.89 -15.86
CA CYS A 95 6.55 5.99 -15.50
C CYS A 95 6.09 5.07 -14.35
N ILE A 96 5.87 3.79 -14.66
CA ILE A 96 5.37 2.80 -13.69
C ILE A 96 6.35 2.55 -12.53
N GLU A 97 7.65 2.70 -12.80
CA GLU A 97 8.75 2.59 -11.84
C GLU A 97 9.21 3.96 -11.32
N ALA A 98 8.36 4.99 -11.38
CA ALA A 98 8.68 6.27 -10.77
C ALA A 98 9.01 6.08 -9.28
N LYS A 99 9.99 6.83 -8.78
CA LYS A 99 10.48 6.68 -7.41
C LYS A 99 10.42 7.98 -6.63
N LEU A 100 9.87 7.89 -5.42
CA LEU A 100 9.97 8.93 -4.40
C LEU A 100 11.42 9.04 -3.88
N TYR A 101 11.72 10.03 -3.03
CA TYR A 101 13.05 10.11 -2.37
C TYR A 101 13.40 8.88 -1.54
N ASN A 102 12.40 8.23 -0.93
CA ASN A 102 12.57 6.98 -0.20
C ASN A 102 12.58 5.72 -1.11
N GLN A 103 12.72 5.91 -2.43
CA GLN A 103 12.74 4.89 -3.49
C GLN A 103 11.48 4.03 -3.57
N ARG A 104 10.40 4.41 -2.88
CA ARG A 104 9.11 3.77 -3.03
C ARG A 104 8.53 4.06 -4.42
N THR A 105 7.96 3.01 -5.01
CA THR A 105 7.25 3.04 -6.29
C THR A 105 5.74 3.16 -6.08
N PRO A 106 4.93 3.41 -7.13
CA PRO A 106 3.47 3.37 -7.02
C PRO A 106 2.93 2.07 -6.43
N LEU A 107 3.56 0.92 -6.73
CA LEU A 107 3.16 -0.38 -6.17
C LEU A 107 3.40 -0.46 -4.65
N HIS A 108 4.46 0.17 -4.12
CA HIS A 108 4.67 0.28 -2.68
C HIS A 108 3.54 1.05 -2.01
N LEU A 109 3.07 2.15 -2.61
CA LEU A 109 1.99 2.97 -2.04
C LEU A 109 0.63 2.26 -2.10
N ALA A 110 0.34 1.55 -3.20
CA ALA A 110 -0.86 0.72 -3.30
C ALA A 110 -0.84 -0.39 -2.24
N ALA A 111 0.31 -1.05 -2.04
CA ALA A 111 0.50 -2.06 -1.01
C ALA A 111 0.36 -1.51 0.41
N GLN A 112 0.92 -0.32 0.67
CA GLN A 112 0.82 0.37 1.96
C GLN A 112 -0.60 0.71 2.36
N ASN A 113 -1.46 1.04 1.39
CA ASN A 113 -2.83 1.51 1.63
C ASN A 113 -3.89 0.44 1.33
N GLY A 114 -3.49 -0.80 1.05
CA GLY A 114 -4.41 -1.91 0.86
C GLY A 114 -5.19 -1.86 -0.46
N GLN A 115 -4.69 -1.13 -1.46
CA GLN A 115 -5.37 -0.91 -2.73
C GLN A 115 -5.15 -2.09 -3.67
N GLU A 116 -5.88 -3.19 -3.44
CA GLU A 116 -5.71 -4.46 -4.14
C GLU A 116 -5.93 -4.35 -5.66
N THR A 117 -7.01 -3.71 -6.10
CA THR A 117 -7.33 -3.58 -7.53
C THR A 117 -6.26 -2.77 -8.26
N THR A 118 -5.82 -1.67 -7.66
CA THR A 118 -4.74 -0.85 -8.22
C THR A 118 -3.39 -1.56 -8.19
N ALA A 119 -3.05 -2.30 -7.12
CA ALA A 119 -1.84 -3.11 -7.07
C ALA A 119 -1.83 -4.18 -8.18
N ARG A 120 -2.97 -4.85 -8.39
CA ARG A 120 -3.16 -5.83 -9.48
C ARG A 120 -2.96 -5.17 -10.84
N LEU A 121 -3.58 -4.03 -11.09
CA LEU A 121 -3.41 -3.25 -12.32
C LEU A 121 -1.94 -2.87 -12.56
N LEU A 122 -1.24 -2.37 -11.55
CA LEU A 122 0.17 -2.01 -11.67
C LEU A 122 1.03 -3.22 -12.06
N MET A 123 0.82 -4.37 -11.41
CA MET A 123 1.52 -5.60 -11.77
C MET A 123 1.17 -6.09 -13.19
N ASP A 124 -0.10 -6.00 -13.60
CA ASP A 124 -0.54 -6.36 -14.95
C ASP A 124 0.11 -5.46 -16.02
N ARG A 125 0.54 -4.26 -15.64
CA ARG A 125 1.27 -3.31 -16.49
C ARG A 125 2.80 -3.39 -16.36
N GLY A 126 3.30 -4.42 -15.68
CA GLY A 126 4.72 -4.71 -15.59
C GLY A 126 5.46 -4.00 -14.46
N ALA A 127 4.75 -3.54 -13.41
CA ALA A 127 5.41 -3.04 -12.22
C ALA A 127 6.26 -4.14 -11.57
N SER A 128 7.46 -3.79 -11.13
CA SER A 128 8.36 -4.70 -10.43
C SER A 128 7.80 -5.07 -9.06
N ILE A 129 7.41 -6.35 -8.92
CA ILE A 129 6.78 -6.91 -7.72
C ILE A 129 7.72 -6.86 -6.52
N ASP A 130 9.03 -7.05 -6.75
CA ASP A 130 10.08 -7.04 -5.74
C ASP A 130 10.94 -5.77 -5.77
N ALA A 131 10.40 -4.65 -6.30
CA ALA A 131 11.07 -3.35 -6.22
C ALA A 131 11.47 -3.05 -4.76
N ARG A 132 12.66 -2.49 -4.55
CA ARG A 132 13.18 -2.20 -3.20
C ARG A 132 13.18 -0.70 -2.91
N ASP A 133 12.68 -0.33 -1.74
CA ASP A 133 12.80 1.02 -1.18
C ASP A 133 14.19 1.27 -0.53
N ASN A 134 14.41 2.45 0.07
CA ASN A 134 15.69 2.82 0.71
C ASN A 134 16.13 1.91 1.86
N GLN A 135 15.25 1.05 2.36
CA GLN A 135 15.50 0.13 3.46
C GLN A 135 15.55 -1.32 2.96
N GLY A 136 15.62 -1.51 1.64
CA GLY A 136 15.61 -2.83 1.01
C GLY A 136 14.24 -3.52 1.06
N ARG A 137 13.18 -2.83 1.47
CA ARG A 137 11.85 -3.44 1.64
C ARG A 137 11.14 -3.52 0.29
N THR A 138 10.49 -4.65 0.05
CA THR A 138 9.61 -4.87 -1.10
C THR A 138 8.16 -4.47 -0.78
N PRO A 139 7.28 -4.28 -1.78
CA PRO A 139 5.84 -4.10 -1.55
C PRO A 139 5.23 -5.11 -0.57
N LEU A 140 5.66 -6.37 -0.62
CA LEU A 140 5.21 -7.41 0.31
C LEU A 140 5.54 -7.08 1.77
N HIS A 141 6.74 -6.55 2.05
CA HIS A 141 7.10 -6.07 3.39
C HIS A 141 6.19 -4.93 3.85
N ILE A 142 5.78 -4.05 2.93
CA ILE A 142 5.00 -2.85 3.26
C ILE A 142 3.53 -3.19 3.61
N THR A 143 2.94 -4.25 3.05
CA THR A 143 1.55 -4.65 3.37
C THR A 143 1.33 -4.97 4.87
N LEU A 144 2.42 -5.26 5.60
CA LEU A 144 2.40 -5.76 6.97
C LEU A 144 2.21 -4.66 8.02
N PHE A 145 2.51 -3.41 7.69
CA PHE A 145 2.32 -2.30 8.62
C PHE A 145 0.85 -2.14 9.02
N LEU A 146 -0.08 -2.39 8.10
CA LEU A 146 -1.52 -2.27 8.32
C LEU A 146 -2.30 -3.59 8.15
N GLY A 147 -1.61 -4.70 7.84
CA GLY A 147 -2.22 -6.03 7.76
C GLY A 147 -3.07 -6.25 6.51
N HIS A 148 -2.69 -5.67 5.37
CA HIS A 148 -3.43 -5.75 4.11
C HIS A 148 -3.29 -7.12 3.43
N LYS A 149 -3.93 -8.14 4.02
CA LYS A 149 -3.87 -9.54 3.61
C LYS A 149 -4.16 -9.76 2.13
N ASN A 150 -5.18 -9.10 1.57
CA ASN A 150 -5.55 -9.32 0.17
C ASN A 150 -4.47 -8.84 -0.80
N VAL A 151 -3.79 -7.73 -0.49
CA VAL A 151 -2.66 -7.26 -1.30
C VAL A 151 -1.47 -8.19 -1.13
N ALA A 152 -1.20 -8.66 0.09
CA ALA A 152 -0.14 -9.65 0.34
C ALA A 152 -0.38 -10.94 -0.46
N LEU A 153 -1.61 -11.47 -0.43
CA LEU A 153 -2.01 -12.63 -1.23
C LEU A 153 -1.81 -12.36 -2.72
N THR A 154 -2.29 -11.22 -3.21
CA THR A 154 -2.17 -10.85 -4.62
C THR A 154 -0.71 -10.69 -5.06
N LEU A 155 0.18 -10.18 -4.22
CA LEU A 155 1.62 -10.12 -4.48
C LEU A 155 2.23 -11.53 -4.54
N LEU A 156 1.90 -12.40 -3.58
CA LEU A 156 2.40 -13.78 -3.52
C LEU A 156 1.92 -14.61 -4.71
N ASP A 157 0.64 -14.51 -5.09
CA ASP A 157 0.07 -15.17 -6.26
C ASP A 157 0.75 -14.75 -7.57
N ARG A 158 1.30 -13.53 -7.60
CA ARG A 158 2.05 -12.99 -8.74
C ARG A 158 3.55 -13.24 -8.67
N GLY A 159 4.00 -14.04 -7.70
CA GLY A 159 5.38 -14.49 -7.59
C GLY A 159 6.30 -13.56 -6.80
N ALA A 160 5.76 -12.72 -5.91
CA ALA A 160 6.58 -11.98 -4.96
C ALA A 160 7.48 -12.92 -4.14
N GLN A 161 8.72 -12.49 -3.89
CA GLN A 161 9.65 -13.26 -3.09
C GLN A 161 9.21 -13.30 -1.63
N VAL A 162 8.63 -14.43 -1.21
CA VAL A 162 8.09 -14.67 0.13
C VAL A 162 9.12 -14.46 1.25
N ASP A 163 10.39 -14.81 0.99
CA ASP A 163 11.52 -14.68 1.91
C ASP A 163 12.50 -13.58 1.49
N ALA A 164 12.01 -12.58 0.72
CA ALA A 164 12.81 -11.39 0.43
C ALA A 164 13.35 -10.77 1.72
N ARG A 165 14.60 -10.31 1.70
CA ARG A 165 15.24 -9.72 2.88
C ARG A 165 15.44 -8.22 2.73
N ASP A 166 14.99 -7.47 3.71
CA ASP A 166 15.32 -6.04 3.82
C ASP A 166 16.77 -5.82 4.28
N ASP A 167 17.18 -4.56 4.46
CA ASP A 167 18.55 -4.22 4.85
C ASP A 167 18.93 -4.72 6.25
N LYS A 168 17.93 -5.01 7.11
CA LYS A 168 18.10 -5.62 8.43
C LYS A 168 17.99 -7.15 8.38
N GLN A 169 18.05 -7.74 7.18
CA GLN A 169 17.87 -9.16 6.93
C GLN A 169 16.50 -9.69 7.37
N GLN A 170 15.53 -8.82 7.65
CA GLN A 170 14.18 -9.23 8.05
C GLN A 170 13.41 -9.69 6.81
N THR A 171 12.72 -10.81 6.95
CA THR A 171 11.76 -11.29 5.93
C THR A 171 10.36 -10.71 6.19
N PRO A 172 9.42 -10.78 5.23
CA PRO A 172 8.02 -10.46 5.49
C PRO A 172 7.46 -11.18 6.71
N LEU A 173 7.86 -12.43 6.98
CA LEU A 173 7.39 -13.16 8.15
C LEU A 173 7.89 -12.55 9.47
N HIS A 174 9.14 -12.07 9.53
CA HIS A 174 9.66 -11.35 10.70
C HIS A 174 8.82 -10.10 11.01
N LEU A 175 8.53 -9.29 9.99
CA LEU A 175 7.74 -8.07 10.16
C LEU A 175 6.28 -8.39 10.53
N ALA A 176 5.68 -9.42 9.92
CA ALA A 176 4.32 -9.84 10.24
C ALA A 176 4.20 -10.26 11.71
N VAL A 177 5.20 -10.98 12.23
CA VAL A 177 5.30 -11.33 13.65
C VAL A 177 5.53 -10.09 14.51
N HIS A 178 6.47 -9.22 14.14
CA HIS A 178 6.81 -8.01 14.89
C HIS A 178 5.59 -7.11 15.13
N PHE A 179 4.72 -6.99 14.13
CA PHE A 179 3.48 -6.20 14.19
C PHE A 179 2.25 -7.01 14.63
N GLY A 180 2.41 -8.27 15.03
CA GLY A 180 1.30 -9.13 15.48
C GLY A 180 0.25 -9.42 14.40
N ARG A 181 0.62 -9.38 13.11
CA ARG A 181 -0.27 -9.63 11.97
C ARG A 181 -0.47 -11.12 11.74
N GLN A 182 -1.15 -11.80 12.67
CA GLN A 182 -1.35 -13.25 12.64
C GLN A 182 -1.87 -13.76 11.29
N GLU A 183 -2.90 -13.14 10.71
CA GLU A 183 -3.46 -13.63 9.44
C GLU A 183 -2.47 -13.59 8.27
N VAL A 184 -1.66 -12.53 8.19
CA VAL A 184 -0.67 -12.41 7.12
C VAL A 184 0.53 -13.31 7.39
N ALA A 185 0.93 -13.49 8.65
CA ALA A 185 1.96 -14.45 9.03
C ALA A 185 1.56 -15.89 8.63
N LEU A 186 0.32 -16.29 8.90
CA LEU A 186 -0.18 -17.62 8.50
C LEU A 186 -0.25 -17.77 6.97
N LEU A 187 -0.68 -16.73 6.26
CA LEU A 187 -0.66 -16.70 4.80
C LEU A 187 0.77 -16.88 4.25
N LEU A 188 1.75 -16.17 4.81
CA LEU A 188 3.15 -16.27 4.40
C LEU A 188 3.68 -17.71 4.57
N ILE A 189 3.37 -18.38 5.68
CA ILE A 189 3.73 -19.79 5.90
C ILE A 189 3.09 -20.70 4.85
N ASP A 190 1.80 -20.50 4.58
CA ASP A 190 1.07 -21.27 3.56
C ASP A 190 1.68 -21.09 2.17
N CYS A 191 2.17 -19.90 1.87
CA CYS A 191 2.77 -19.57 0.57
C CYS A 191 4.25 -19.93 0.44
N GLY A 192 4.99 -20.25 1.50
CA GLY A 192 6.43 -20.39 1.31
C GLY A 192 7.31 -20.15 2.49
N ALA A 193 6.95 -19.20 3.35
CA ALA A 193 7.90 -18.51 4.20
C ALA A 193 8.66 -19.44 5.14
N SER A 194 9.96 -19.21 5.23
CA SER A 194 10.83 -19.93 6.16
C SER A 194 10.65 -19.41 7.58
N VAL A 195 10.27 -20.30 8.51
CA VAL A 195 10.27 -20.03 9.96
C VAL A 195 11.67 -20.03 10.58
N GLU A 196 12.67 -20.49 9.85
CA GLU A 196 14.08 -20.59 10.29
C GLU A 196 14.96 -19.48 9.69
N ALA A 197 14.38 -18.58 8.89
CA ALA A 197 15.12 -17.44 8.37
C ALA A 197 15.65 -16.60 9.54
N LEU A 198 16.93 -16.24 9.49
CA LEU A 198 17.57 -15.41 10.51
C LEU A 198 17.64 -13.96 10.05
N ASP A 199 17.19 -13.04 10.90
CA ASP A 199 17.43 -11.61 10.73
C ASP A 199 18.88 -11.20 11.11
N TYR A 200 19.15 -9.90 11.12
CA TYR A 200 20.46 -9.35 11.49
C TYR A 200 20.89 -9.71 12.92
N LEU A 201 19.93 -9.86 13.83
CA LEU A 201 20.15 -10.23 15.23
C LEU A 201 20.27 -11.75 15.43
N LYS A 202 20.23 -12.54 14.35
CA LYS A 202 20.22 -14.00 14.39
C LYS A 202 18.98 -14.56 15.09
N THR A 203 17.87 -13.82 15.01
CA THR A 203 16.58 -14.22 15.58
C THR A 203 15.70 -14.80 14.48
N THR A 204 15.03 -15.92 14.75
CA THR A 204 14.01 -16.47 13.85
C THR A 204 12.64 -15.80 14.07
N PRO A 205 11.70 -15.84 13.10
CA PRO A 205 10.35 -15.34 13.32
C PRO A 205 9.63 -15.98 14.52
N VAL A 206 9.89 -17.27 14.81
CA VAL A 206 9.28 -17.98 15.94
C VAL A 206 9.86 -17.49 17.28
N GLN A 207 11.18 -17.28 17.34
CA GLN A 207 11.83 -16.67 18.50
C GLN A 207 11.33 -15.24 18.72
N LEU A 208 11.27 -14.44 17.67
CA LEU A 208 10.74 -13.07 17.71
C LEU A 208 9.29 -13.02 18.22
N ALA A 209 8.45 -13.98 17.84
CA ALA A 209 7.07 -14.07 18.33
C ALA A 209 7.02 -14.32 19.84
N SER A 210 7.95 -15.13 20.35
CA SER A 210 8.07 -15.39 21.79
C SER A 210 8.54 -14.14 22.54
N ASP A 211 9.56 -13.46 22.01
CA ASP A 211 10.15 -12.24 22.60
C ASP A 211 9.15 -11.08 22.66
N LYS A 212 8.29 -10.95 21.64
CA LYS A 212 7.23 -9.94 21.57
C LYS A 212 5.95 -10.33 22.35
N GLY A 213 5.95 -11.48 23.02
CA GLY A 213 4.80 -11.95 23.80
C GLY A 213 3.65 -12.53 22.97
N HIS A 214 3.83 -12.74 21.68
CA HIS A 214 2.87 -13.37 20.77
C HIS A 214 2.91 -14.90 20.87
N LYS A 215 2.78 -15.44 22.09
CA LYS A 215 2.93 -16.89 22.39
C LYS A 215 2.04 -17.77 21.52
N LYS A 216 0.78 -17.39 21.31
CA LYS A 216 -0.17 -18.13 20.47
C LYS A 216 0.28 -18.15 19.00
N LEU A 217 0.81 -17.04 18.50
CA LEU A 217 1.34 -16.96 17.14
C LEU A 217 2.61 -17.83 17.00
N ALA A 218 3.50 -17.83 17.99
CA ALA A 218 4.71 -18.67 17.98
C ALA A 218 4.35 -20.17 17.85
N VAL A 219 3.37 -20.63 18.64
CA VAL A 219 2.87 -22.02 18.57
C VAL A 219 2.26 -22.31 17.19
N LEU A 220 1.37 -21.44 16.71
CA LEU A 220 0.73 -21.61 15.41
C LEU A 220 1.75 -21.66 14.25
N LEU A 221 2.80 -20.85 14.30
CA LEU A 221 3.86 -20.85 13.29
C LEU A 221 4.64 -22.17 13.30
N ALA A 222 5.02 -22.67 14.49
CA ALA A 222 5.75 -23.93 14.63
C ALA A 222 4.92 -25.15 14.18
N GLU A 223 3.65 -25.21 14.58
CA GLU A 223 2.73 -26.27 14.18
C GLU A 223 2.48 -26.27 12.66
N ARG A 224 2.22 -25.10 12.08
CA ARG A 224 1.86 -24.98 10.67
C ARG A 224 3.06 -25.19 9.74
N ALA A 225 4.27 -24.81 10.17
CA ALA A 225 5.51 -25.17 9.48
C ALA A 225 5.71 -26.70 9.45
N SER A 226 5.60 -27.35 10.62
CA SER A 226 5.73 -28.82 10.73
C SER A 226 4.70 -29.57 9.87
N ALA A 227 3.45 -29.10 9.87
CA ALA A 227 2.38 -29.69 9.05
C ALA A 227 2.63 -29.53 7.54
N ARG A 228 3.25 -28.43 7.12
CA ARG A 228 3.60 -28.18 5.72
C ARG A 228 4.75 -29.08 5.27
N ASP A 229 5.79 -29.24 6.10
CA ASP A 229 6.90 -30.15 5.82
C ASP A 229 6.43 -31.61 5.72
N ALA A 230 5.48 -32.02 6.56
CA ALA A 230 4.82 -33.33 6.47
C ALA A 230 4.01 -33.52 5.18
N LYS A 231 3.32 -32.48 4.68
CA LYS A 231 2.63 -32.54 3.38
C LYS A 231 3.60 -32.62 2.21
N ARG A 232 4.75 -31.95 2.31
CA ARG A 232 5.81 -31.99 1.29
C ARG A 232 6.47 -33.37 1.22
N SER A 233 6.68 -34.03 2.36
CA SER A 233 7.22 -35.40 2.41
C SER A 233 6.21 -36.49 2.03
N GLY A 234 4.90 -36.27 2.24
CA GLY A 234 3.83 -37.21 1.92
C GLY A 234 3.28 -37.19 0.48
N SER A 235 3.72 -36.29 -0.40
CA SER A 235 3.18 -36.14 -1.78
C SER A 235 3.88 -36.99 -2.85
N THR A 236 4.70 -37.96 -2.46
CA THR A 236 5.13 -39.03 -3.37
C THR A 236 4.15 -40.20 -3.26
N GLN A 237 3.25 -40.32 -4.25
CA GLN A 237 2.17 -41.31 -4.43
C GLN A 237 0.84 -41.05 -3.70
N ARG A 238 -0.16 -40.54 -4.45
CA ARG A 238 -1.41 -41.29 -4.73
C ARG A 238 -2.35 -40.55 -5.71
N SER A 239 -2.82 -41.32 -6.68
CA SER A 239 -3.96 -41.09 -7.56
C SER A 239 -5.31 -41.19 -6.83
N PRO A 240 -6.43 -40.74 -7.45
CA PRO A 240 -7.58 -40.16 -6.76
C PRO A 240 -8.73 -41.16 -6.51
N GLN A 241 -9.49 -40.94 -5.44
CA GLN A 241 -10.87 -41.38 -5.09
C GLN A 241 -10.97 -41.34 -3.54
N THR A 242 -12.03 -40.95 -2.85
CA THR A 242 -13.46 -40.76 -3.14
C THR A 242 -14.01 -39.78 -2.08
N VAL A 243 -15.00 -38.98 -2.49
CA VAL A 243 -15.80 -38.13 -1.63
C VAL A 243 -16.82 -38.96 -0.87
N ASP A 244 -16.87 -38.82 0.45
CA ASP A 244 -18.05 -39.17 1.24
C ASP A 244 -18.46 -38.00 2.13
N LYS A 245 -19.76 -37.71 2.04
CA LYS A 245 -20.52 -36.72 2.79
C LYS A 245 -20.71 -37.21 4.24
N LEU A 246 -20.95 -36.30 5.18
CA LEU A 246 -22.18 -36.24 5.99
C LEU A 246 -22.13 -35.17 7.09
N HIS A 247 -23.19 -34.34 7.08
CA HIS A 247 -24.01 -33.82 8.18
C HIS A 247 -23.49 -32.79 9.20
N ASP A 248 -24.04 -31.58 9.04
CA ASP A 248 -24.98 -30.89 9.94
C ASP A 248 -24.71 -30.80 11.45
N GLY A 249 -24.63 -29.56 11.93
CA GLY A 249 -24.65 -29.20 13.34
C GLY A 249 -24.79 -27.70 13.54
N ASN A 250 -26.04 -27.24 13.48
CA ASN A 250 -26.51 -25.87 13.68
C ASN A 250 -26.30 -25.38 15.13
N GLY A 251 -26.02 -24.08 15.34
CA GLY A 251 -25.87 -23.51 16.69
C GLY A 251 -25.70 -21.99 16.70
N SER A 252 -26.83 -21.28 16.72
CA SER A 252 -27.00 -19.83 16.88
C SER A 252 -26.84 -19.37 18.34
N ALA A 253 -26.28 -18.18 18.58
CA ALA A 253 -26.73 -17.26 19.64
C ALA A 253 -26.17 -15.82 19.46
N ASP A 254 -27.07 -14.87 19.73
CA ASP A 254 -27.06 -13.41 19.55
C ASP A 254 -26.20 -12.61 20.57
N VAL A 255 -25.47 -11.54 20.16
CA VAL A 255 -25.72 -10.07 20.12
C VAL A 255 -25.58 -9.26 21.44
N LYS A 256 -24.80 -8.16 21.33
CA LYS A 256 -24.88 -6.78 21.95
C LYS A 256 -23.63 -6.37 22.77
N GLU A 257 -22.80 -5.40 22.36
CA GLU A 257 -22.97 -3.93 22.15
C GLU A 257 -22.40 -3.14 23.35
N ILE A 258 -21.23 -2.47 23.20
CA ILE A 258 -20.85 -1.25 23.95
C ILE A 258 -19.97 -0.34 23.05
N GLN A 259 -20.47 0.86 22.77
CA GLN A 259 -19.73 2.03 22.27
C GLN A 259 -19.26 2.90 23.45
N LYS A 260 -18.06 3.51 23.37
CA LYS A 260 -17.88 4.98 23.43
C LYS A 260 -16.41 5.43 23.24
N ALA A 261 -16.29 6.66 22.74
CA ALA A 261 -15.14 7.34 22.17
C ALA A 261 -14.22 8.08 23.16
N ALA A 262 -12.98 8.40 22.74
CA ALA A 262 -12.23 9.61 23.13
C ALA A 262 -11.05 9.89 22.16
N GLN A 263 -10.72 11.17 22.00
CA GLN A 263 -9.83 11.84 21.03
C GLN A 263 -8.34 11.92 21.48
N PRO A 264 -7.40 12.48 20.65
CA PRO A 264 -6.00 12.01 20.53
C PRO A 264 -4.98 12.83 21.35
N PRO A 265 -3.70 12.41 21.35
CA PRO A 265 -2.61 13.36 21.56
C PRO A 265 -1.56 13.33 20.44
N THR A 266 -1.30 14.51 19.89
CA THR A 266 -0.01 14.95 19.35
C THR A 266 1.00 15.13 20.48
N THR A 267 2.21 14.56 20.36
CA THR A 267 3.54 15.23 20.45
C THR A 267 4.68 14.21 20.35
N GLN A 268 5.77 14.61 19.70
CA GLN A 268 7.00 13.86 19.53
C GLN A 268 7.62 13.45 20.88
N GLN A 269 7.87 12.15 21.05
CA GLN A 269 8.85 11.60 21.99
C GLN A 269 9.35 10.26 21.45
N TRP A 270 10.67 10.10 21.41
CA TRP A 270 11.34 8.90 20.93
C TRP A 270 11.28 7.83 22.02
N ASN A 271 10.72 6.65 21.72
CA ASN A 271 10.79 5.50 22.63
C ASN A 271 11.91 4.55 22.17
N GLN A 272 12.67 4.06 23.13
CA GLN A 272 13.90 3.25 22.97
C GLN A 272 13.69 1.86 22.33
N ASP A 273 12.48 1.54 21.85
CA ASP A 273 12.09 0.21 21.32
C ASP A 273 12.12 0.09 19.79
N GLY A 274 12.64 1.08 19.07
CA GLY A 274 12.74 1.01 17.60
C GLY A 274 11.38 0.90 16.88
N ALA A 275 10.29 1.26 17.56
CA ALA A 275 8.99 1.41 16.93
C ALA A 275 9.08 2.56 15.92
N PHE A 276 8.99 2.20 14.65
CA PHE A 276 9.08 3.10 13.52
C PHE A 276 7.91 4.08 13.57
N VAL A 277 8.13 5.24 14.17
CA VAL A 277 7.24 6.39 13.99
C VAL A 277 7.29 6.69 12.50
N GLN A 278 6.15 6.55 11.84
CA GLN A 278 5.93 7.00 10.49
C GLN A 278 6.08 8.53 10.50
N VAL A 279 7.33 9.01 10.43
CA VAL A 279 7.62 10.43 10.33
C VAL A 279 7.27 10.82 8.90
N ASP A 280 6.10 11.44 8.80
CA ASP A 280 5.40 11.82 7.58
C ASP A 280 6.25 12.73 6.68
N CYS A 281 6.79 12.14 5.60
CA CYS A 281 6.96 12.84 4.32
C CYS A 281 5.58 13.16 3.69
N ASP A 282 4.49 12.58 4.21
CA ASP A 282 3.11 12.82 3.78
C ASP A 282 2.55 14.17 4.26
N ALA A 283 3.19 14.82 5.24
CA ALA A 283 2.60 15.92 5.99
C ALA A 283 2.38 17.18 5.14
N THR A 284 3.29 17.56 4.25
CA THR A 284 3.18 18.81 3.49
C THR A 284 2.14 18.72 2.37
N VAL A 285 2.14 17.60 1.64
CA VAL A 285 1.12 17.31 0.60
C VAL A 285 -0.24 17.22 1.28
N LYS A 286 -0.37 16.42 2.34
CA LYS A 286 -1.60 16.30 3.13
C LYS A 286 -2.04 17.63 3.74
N TYR A 287 -1.12 18.47 4.20
CA TYR A 287 -1.41 19.80 4.73
C TYR A 287 -2.01 20.71 3.66
N LEU A 288 -1.41 20.79 2.47
CA LEU A 288 -1.96 21.61 1.38
C LEU A 288 -3.33 21.11 0.92
N LEU A 289 -3.51 19.81 0.87
CA LEU A 289 -4.79 19.21 0.48
C LEU A 289 -5.86 19.42 1.53
N ASP A 290 -5.54 19.22 2.81
CA ASP A 290 -6.43 19.53 3.91
C ASP A 290 -6.75 21.04 3.96
N TYR A 291 -5.76 21.89 3.65
CA TYR A 291 -5.95 23.33 3.51
C TYR A 291 -6.95 23.65 2.38
N MET A 292 -6.80 23.02 1.21
CA MET A 292 -7.74 23.20 0.09
C MET A 292 -9.14 22.63 0.42
N LYS A 293 -9.24 21.48 1.09
CA LYS A 293 -10.51 20.87 1.54
C LYS A 293 -11.27 21.73 2.56
N LYS A 294 -10.55 22.48 3.41
CA LYS A 294 -11.15 23.38 4.41
C LYS A 294 -11.62 24.71 3.82
N ARG A 295 -11.11 25.09 2.65
CA ARG A 295 -11.42 26.37 1.97
C ARG A 295 -12.53 26.28 0.94
N LYS A 296 -13.41 25.26 1.02
CA LYS A 296 -14.60 25.15 0.16
C LYS A 296 -15.29 26.51 0.03
N PRO A 297 -15.36 27.09 -1.17
CA PRO A 297 -16.15 28.29 -1.41
C PRO A 297 -17.65 28.00 -1.25
#